data_AF-A0A452XD58-F1
#
_entry.id   AF-A0A452XD58-F1
#
_cell.length_a   1.000
_cell.length_b   1.000
_cell.length_c   1.000
_cell.angle_alpha   90.00
_cell.angle_beta   90.00
_cell.angle_gamma   90.00
#
_symmetry.space_group_name_H-M   'P 1'
#
loop_
_entity.id
_entity.type
_entity.pdbx_description
1 polymer ?
#
loop_
_entity_poly.entity_id
_entity_poly.type
_entity_poly.pdbx_seq_one_letter_code
_entity_poly.pdbx_strand_id
1 'polypeptide(L)'
;MLMLVTGDNFLQLFLGWDGVGLASYLLIHFWFTRLQADKAAIKAMLVNRVGDFGLALGIFGCFTLFQTVDFSTIFACASAPRNEWIFCNM
;
A
#
# COMPACT_ATOMS: atom_id res chain seq x y z
N MET A 1 -6.66 9.54 2.10
CA MET A 1 -7.73 8.75 2.75
C MET A 1 -8.91 8.45 1.85
N LEU A 2 -9.63 9.44 1.30
CA LEU A 2 -10.75 9.15 0.38
C LEU A 2 -10.31 8.28 -0.82
N MET A 3 -9.21 8.66 -1.50
CA MET A 3 -8.64 7.89 -2.61
C MET A 3 -8.25 6.45 -2.26
N LEU A 4 -7.95 6.19 -0.98
CA LEU A 4 -7.59 4.86 -0.47
C LEU A 4 -8.84 4.01 -0.26
N VAL A 5 -9.91 4.58 0.31
CA VAL A 5 -11.16 3.87 0.61
C VAL A 5 -12.00 3.62 -0.65
N THR A 6 -11.92 4.51 -1.65
CA THR A 6 -12.64 4.35 -2.92
C THR A 6 -11.84 3.58 -3.98
N GLY A 7 -10.70 2.99 -3.61
CA GLY A 7 -9.88 2.22 -4.55
C GLY A 7 -10.46 0.85 -4.85
N ASP A 8 -10.69 0.58 -6.12
CA ASP A 8 -11.09 -0.73 -6.68
C ASP A 8 -9.89 -1.53 -7.22
N ASN A 9 -8.70 -0.92 -7.20
CA ASN A 9 -7.45 -1.46 -7.72
C ASN A 9 -6.29 -1.32 -6.73
N PHE A 10 -5.39 -2.31 -6.72
CA PHE A 10 -4.16 -2.29 -5.91
C PHE A 10 -3.23 -1.10 -6.23
N LEU A 11 -3.22 -0.64 -7.49
CA LEU A 11 -2.47 0.55 -7.91
C LEU A 11 -3.02 1.83 -7.27
N GLN A 12 -4.34 2.00 -7.25
CA GLN A 12 -4.97 3.15 -6.62
C GLN A 12 -4.79 3.13 -5.10
N LEU A 13 -4.82 1.95 -4.49
CA LEU A 13 -4.50 1.77 -3.08
C LEU A 13 -3.06 2.22 -2.77
N PHE A 14 -2.08 1.83 -3.59
CA PHE A 14 -0.69 2.23 -3.43
C PHE A 14 -0.48 3.75 -3.53
N LEU A 15 -1.12 4.40 -4.52
CA LEU A 15 -1.09 5.86 -4.66
C LEU A 15 -1.77 6.57 -3.48
N GLY A 16 -2.93 6.05 -3.04
CA GLY A 16 -3.66 6.58 -1.89
C GLY A 16 -2.87 6.44 -0.58
N TRP A 17 -2.07 5.39 -0.46
CA TRP A 17 -1.21 5.11 0.68
C TRP A 17 -0.03 6.10 0.76
N ASP A 18 0.69 6.32 -0.35
CA ASP A 18 1.78 7.30 -0.42
C ASP A 18 1.27 8.73 -0.13
N GLY A 19 0.08 9.06 -0.64
CA GLY A 19 -0.58 10.34 -0.37
C GLY A 19 -0.93 10.56 1.12
N VAL A 20 -1.27 9.49 1.85
CA VAL A 20 -1.50 9.55 3.31
C VAL A 20 -0.17 9.78 4.06
N GLY A 21 0.90 9.12 3.62
CA GLY A 21 2.23 9.32 4.19
C GLY A 21 2.71 10.78 4.08
N LEU A 22 2.53 11.39 2.91
CA LEU A 22 2.84 12.80 2.67
C LEU A 22 1.98 13.75 3.51
N ALA A 23 0.66 13.50 3.57
CA ALA A 23 -0.24 14.32 4.38
C ALA A 23 0.13 14.27 5.88
N SER A 24 0.50 13.09 6.39
CA SER A 24 0.97 12.91 7.77
C SER A 24 2.27 13.68 8.03
N TYR A 25 3.24 13.61 7.12
CA TYR A 25 4.48 14.37 7.22
C TYR A 25 4.23 15.88 7.31
N LEU A 26 3.40 16.43 6.43
CA LEU A 26 3.06 17.86 6.40
C LEU A 26 2.37 18.33 7.68
N LEU A 27 1.49 17.50 8.26
CA LEU A 27 0.79 17.81 9.51
C LEU A 27 1.73 17.80 10.72
N ILE A 28 2.67 16.86 10.78
CA ILE A 28 3.68 16.81 11.86
C ILE A 28 4.65 17.99 11.71
N HIS A 29 4.99 18.35 10.48
CA HIS A 29 5.86 19.49 10.14
C HIS A 29 5.14 20.85 10.21
N PHE A 30 3.86 20.91 10.59
CA PHE A 30 3.09 22.17 10.66
C PHE A 30 3.75 23.22 11.57
N TRP A 31 4.41 22.79 12.65
CA TRP A 31 5.17 23.64 13.56
C TRP A 31 6.68 23.57 13.29
N PHE A 32 7.07 23.95 12.06
CA PHE A 32 8.46 23.98 11.57
C PHE A 32 9.42 24.85 12.42
N THR A 33 8.89 25.75 13.25
CA THR A 33 9.72 26.58 14.16
C THR A 33 10.37 25.76 15.27
N ARG A 34 9.93 24.52 15.53
CA ARG A 34 10.54 23.63 16.53
C ARG A 34 11.36 22.53 15.85
N LEU A 35 12.67 22.55 16.07
CA LEU A 35 13.61 21.50 15.63
C LEU A 35 13.21 20.07 16.07
N GLN A 36 12.47 19.93 17.16
CA GLN A 36 11.96 18.64 17.62
C GLN A 36 10.85 18.10 16.70
N ALA A 37 9.99 18.97 16.15
CA ALA A 37 8.91 18.60 15.25
C ALA A 37 9.47 18.11 13.90
N ASP A 38 10.48 18.77 13.36
CA ASP A 38 11.15 18.36 12.11
C ASP A 38 11.82 16.99 12.23
N LYS A 39 12.54 16.77 13.34
CA LYS A 39 13.16 15.46 13.61
C LYS A 39 12.11 14.35 13.73
N ALA A 40 10.97 14.66 14.35
CA ALA A 40 9.85 13.71 14.45
C ALA A 40 9.20 13.44 13.09
N ALA A 41 9.00 14.48 12.27
CA ALA A 41 8.42 14.36 10.93
C ALA A 41 9.28 13.48 10.01
N ILE A 42 10.59 13.71 9.98
CA ILE A 42 11.53 12.90 9.17
C ILE A 42 11.51 11.44 9.64
N LYS A 43 11.53 11.21 10.96
CA LYS A 43 11.48 9.85 11.50
C LYS A 43 10.18 9.14 11.14
N ALA A 44 9.04 9.83 11.22
CA ALA A 44 7.74 9.30 10.85
C ALA A 44 7.68 8.95 9.35
N MET A 45 8.19 9.84 8.48
CA MET A 45 8.27 9.60 7.04
C MET A 45 9.12 8.37 6.70
N LEU A 46 10.25 8.20 7.38
CA LEU A 46 11.16 7.08 7.13
C LEU A 46 10.50 5.73 7.44
N VAL A 47 9.82 5.64 8.59
CA VAL A 47 9.08 4.43 8.99
C VAL A 47 7.90 4.17 8.05
N ASN A 48 7.21 5.22 7.60
CA ASN A 48 6.14 5.08 6.60
C ASN A 48 6.68 4.51 5.29
N ARG A 49 7.85 4.98 4.83
CA ARG A 49 8.46 4.51 3.59
C ARG A 49 8.87 3.03 3.65
N VAL A 50 9.33 2.56 4.80
CA VAL A 50 9.59 1.12 5.01
C VAL A 50 8.28 0.32 4.93
N GLY A 51 7.18 0.87 5.43
CA GLY A 51 5.84 0.29 5.25
C GLY A 51 5.42 0.20 3.78
N ASP A 52 5.70 1.25 2.99
CA ASP A 52 5.40 1.28 1.55
C ASP A 52 6.10 0.15 0.79
N PHE A 53 7.35 -0.18 1.18
CA PHE A 53 8.07 -1.33 0.61
C PHE A 53 7.38 -2.67 0.93
N GLY A 54 6.87 -2.83 2.16
CA GLY A 54 6.10 -4.01 2.55
C GLY A 54 4.81 -4.13 1.73
N LEU A 55 4.11 -3.02 1.54
CA LEU A 55 2.90 -2.98 0.70
C LEU A 55 3.22 -3.31 -0.77
N ALA A 56 4.30 -2.74 -1.32
CA ALA A 56 4.73 -3.01 -2.68
C ALA A 56 5.09 -4.49 -2.91
N LEU A 57 5.79 -5.13 -1.96
CA LEU A 57 6.08 -6.56 -2.01
C LEU A 57 4.82 -7.41 -1.90
N GLY A 58 3.85 -7.03 -1.07
CA GLY A 58 2.56 -7.70 -0.97
C GLY A 58 1.76 -7.63 -2.28
N ILE A 59 1.73 -6.46 -2.92
CA ILE A 59 1.09 -6.28 -4.24
C ILE A 59 1.81 -7.10 -5.29
N PHE A 60 3.15 -7.11 -5.30
CA PHE A 60 3.93 -7.91 -6.24
C PHE A 60 3.64 -9.42 -6.08
N GLY A 61 3.56 -9.92 -4.83
CA GLY A 61 3.17 -11.31 -4.55
C GLY A 61 1.74 -11.64 -4.96
N CYS A 62 0.80 -10.72 -4.82
CA CYS A 62 -0.56 -10.90 -5.34
C CYS A 62 -0.56 -10.91 -6.87
N PHE A 63 0.21 -10.03 -7.50
CA PHE A 63 0.33 -9.97 -8.95
C PHE A 63 0.95 -11.24 -9.53
N THR A 64 2.00 -11.82 -8.91
CA THR A 64 2.57 -13.08 -9.39
C THR A 64 1.58 -14.25 -9.33
N LEU A 65 0.69 -14.27 -8.34
CA LEU A 65 -0.28 -15.35 -8.16
C LEU A 65 -1.56 -15.20 -9.00
N PHE A 66 -2.08 -13.98 -9.12
CA PHE A 66 -3.39 -13.72 -9.74
C PHE A 66 -3.29 -13.05 -11.12
N GLN A 67 -2.12 -12.50 -11.48
CA GLN A 67 -1.86 -11.77 -12.75
C GLN A 67 -2.83 -10.60 -13.03
N THR A 68 -3.48 -10.09 -11.99
CA THR A 68 -4.45 -8.98 -12.07
C THR A 68 -4.26 -8.06 -10.87
N VAL A 69 -4.76 -6.83 -11.00
CA VAL A 69 -4.65 -5.75 -9.99
C VAL A 69 -6.01 -5.29 -9.47
N ASP A 70 -7.10 -5.76 -10.09
CA ASP A 70 -8.47 -5.47 -9.68
C ASP A 70 -8.85 -6.31 -8.45
N PHE A 71 -9.53 -5.70 -7.48
CA PHE A 71 -9.96 -6.44 -6.29
C PHE A 71 -11.03 -7.49 -6.61
N SER A 72 -11.97 -7.19 -7.52
CA SER A 72 -13.11 -8.06 -7.84
C SER A 72 -12.69 -9.43 -8.37
N THR A 73 -11.69 -9.46 -9.26
CA THR A 73 -11.12 -10.68 -9.84
C THR A 73 -10.34 -11.47 -8.80
N ILE A 74 -9.59 -10.79 -7.93
CA ILE A 74 -8.77 -11.42 -6.89
C ILE A 74 -9.65 -12.05 -5.81
N PHE A 75 -10.72 -11.38 -5.37
CA PHE A 75 -11.66 -11.96 -4.42
C PHE A 75 -12.41 -13.16 -5.00
N ALA A 76 -12.76 -13.11 -6.29
CA ALA A 76 -13.35 -14.26 -6.98
C ALA A 76 -12.37 -15.45 -7.02
N CYS A 77 -11.12 -15.24 -7.44
CA CYS A 77 -10.09 -16.28 -7.50
C CYS A 77 -9.64 -16.78 -6.11
N ALA A 78 -9.70 -15.94 -5.07
CA ALA A 78 -9.36 -16.32 -3.70
C ALA A 78 -10.43 -17.21 -3.04
N SER A 79 -11.70 -17.06 -3.44
CA SER A 79 -12.82 -17.88 -2.93
C SER A 79 -12.86 -19.30 -3.48
N ALA A 80 -12.11 -19.59 -4.56
CA ALA A 80 -11.99 -20.93 -5.11
C ALA A 80 -11.11 -21.81 -4.19
N PRO A 81 -11.60 -22.98 -3.74
CA PRO A 81 -10.79 -23.90 -2.95
C PRO A 81 -9.62 -24.43 -3.79
N ARG A 82 -8.43 -23.88 -3.57
CA ARG A 82 -7.22 -24.24 -4.31
C ARG A 82 -6.61 -25.53 -3.77
N ASN A 83 -7.25 -26.66 -4.04
CA ASN A 83 -6.56 -27.95 -4.07
C ASN A 83 -5.79 -28.07 -5.39
N GLU A 84 -4.78 -27.23 -5.61
CA GLU A 84 -3.76 -27.45 -6.64
C GLU A 84 -2.68 -26.41 -6.49
N TRP A 85 -1.65 -26.77 -5.71
CA TRP A 85 -0.43 -26.01 -5.51
C TRP A 85 0.47 -25.92 -6.78
N ILE A 86 0.01 -26.34 -7.97
CA ILE A 86 0.91 -26.63 -9.10
C ILE A 86 0.43 -26.14 -10.50
N PHE A 87 -0.85 -25.89 -10.78
CA PHE A 87 -1.29 -25.80 -12.20
C PHE A 87 -1.50 -24.42 -12.83
N CYS A 88 -1.22 -23.30 -12.15
CA CYS A 88 -1.16 -21.99 -12.84
C CYS A 88 0.23 -21.75 -13.49
N ASN A 89 0.74 -22.75 -14.21
CA ASN A 89 1.89 -22.62 -15.10
C ASN A 89 1.73 -23.54 -16.32
N MET A 90 0.54 -23.49 -16.94
CA MET A 90 0.31 -23.94 -18.31
C MET A 90 -0.82 -23.15 -18.95
#